data_AF-A0A7C7WCH0-F1
#
_entry.id   AF-A0A7C7WCH0-F1
#
_cell.length_a   1.000
_cell.length_b   1.000
_cell.length_c   1.000
_cell.angle_alpha   90.00
_cell.angle_beta   90.00
_cell.angle_gamma   90.00
#
_symmetry.space_group_name_H-M   'P 1'
#
loop_
_entity.id
_entity.type
_entity.pdbx_description
1 polymer ?
#
loop_
_entity_poly.entity_id
_entity_poly.type
_entity_poly.pdbx_seq_one_letter_code
_entity_poly.pdbx_strand_id
1 'polypeptide(L)'
;MGPSTLSLRFEDIDTDGATAEIVGPYGASQIIVRQTGDYLHLVQMFTVGPLYTTTVIDRETRDGRFMAVHARHEYTDTQLVGFTSRPEQYYGDCAVEP
;
A
#
# COMPACT_ATOMS: atom_id res chain seq x y z
N MET A 1 3.98 6.60 -23.79
CA MET A 1 3.48 6.35 -22.42
C MET A 1 4.70 6.29 -21.52
N GLY A 2 4.88 7.28 -20.66
CA GLY A 2 5.96 7.22 -19.65
C GLY A 2 5.63 6.17 -18.59
N PRO A 3 6.61 5.75 -17.78
CA PRO A 3 6.35 4.91 -16.62
C PRO A 3 5.30 5.57 -15.74
N SER A 4 4.28 4.82 -15.32
CA SER A 4 3.32 5.30 -14.33
C SER A 4 3.97 5.16 -12.96
N THR A 5 4.10 6.27 -12.24
CA THR A 5 4.55 6.28 -10.84
C THR A 5 3.33 6.17 -9.96
N LEU A 6 3.31 5.16 -9.08
CA LEU A 6 2.32 5.03 -8.01
C LEU A 6 2.89 5.67 -6.74
N SER A 7 2.16 6.62 -6.17
CA SER A 7 2.47 7.20 -4.86
C SER A 7 1.29 6.97 -3.92
N LEU A 8 1.57 6.47 -2.72
CA LEU A 8 0.59 6.20 -1.67
C LEU A 8 0.99 7.01 -0.45
N ARG A 9 0.00 7.59 0.23
CA ARG A 9 0.20 8.32 1.49
C ARG A 9 -0.62 7.65 2.57
N PHE A 10 0.05 7.38 3.69
CA PHE A 10 -0.55 6.79 4.88
C PHE A 10 -0.44 7.78 6.03
N GLU A 11 -1.50 7.88 6.83
CA GLU A 11 -1.61 8.79 7.97
C GLU A 11 -2.12 8.02 9.19
N ASP A 12 -2.00 8.64 10.36
CA ASP A 12 -2.55 8.14 11.64
C ASP A 12 -2.29 6.64 11.89
N ILE A 13 -1.04 6.21 11.70
CA ILE A 13 -0.65 4.81 11.84
C ILE A 13 -0.56 4.45 13.33
N ASP A 14 -1.53 3.67 13.82
CA ASP A 14 -1.58 3.08 15.15
C ASP A 14 -1.38 1.56 15.07
N THR A 15 -0.16 1.10 15.38
CA THR A 15 0.19 -0.32 15.35
C THR A 15 -0.36 -1.10 16.55
N ASP A 16 -0.73 -0.42 17.64
CA ASP A 16 -1.34 -1.03 18.82
C ASP A 16 -2.85 -1.24 18.60
N GLY A 17 -3.53 -0.24 18.05
CA GLY A 17 -4.93 -0.29 17.61
C GLY A 17 -5.16 -1.07 16.32
N ALA A 18 -4.10 -1.42 15.60
CA ALA A 18 -4.12 -2.08 14.30
C ALA A 18 -4.87 -1.28 13.20
N THR A 19 -4.82 0.04 13.29
CA THR A 19 -5.47 0.97 12.35
C THR A 19 -4.48 1.92 11.71
N ALA A 20 -4.73 2.28 10.46
CA ALA A 20 -4.08 3.40 9.79
C ALA A 20 -5.08 4.05 8.83
N GLU A 21 -4.74 5.22 8.29
CA GLU A 21 -5.49 5.86 7.22
C GLU A 21 -4.68 5.85 5.93
N ILE A 22 -5.33 5.59 4.80
CA ILE A 22 -4.76 5.80 3.47
C ILE A 22 -5.44 7.00 2.81
N VAL A 23 -4.65 7.94 2.30
CA VAL A 23 -5.15 9.13 1.62
C VAL A 23 -5.32 8.81 0.14
N GLY A 24 -6.57 8.59 -0.27
CA GLY A 24 -6.94 8.38 -1.66
C GLY A 24 -7.47 9.64 -2.34
N PRO A 25 -7.82 9.56 -3.63
CA PRO A 25 -8.39 10.69 -4.39
C PRO A 25 -9.74 11.18 -3.84
N TYR A 26 -10.41 10.37 -3.01
CA TYR A 26 -11.71 10.68 -2.41
C TYR A 26 -11.62 10.99 -0.91
N GLY A 27 -10.40 11.18 -0.38
CA GLY A 27 -10.14 11.42 1.04
C GLY A 27 -9.50 10.21 1.74
N ALA A 28 -9.34 10.35 3.05
CA ALA A 28 -8.78 9.32 3.92
C ALA A 28 -9.77 8.15 4.08
N SER A 29 -9.24 6.92 4.08
CA SER A 29 -9.98 5.70 4.40
C SER A 29 -9.22 4.91 5.44
N GLN A 30 -9.92 4.41 6.45
CA GLN A 30 -9.34 3.52 7.45
C GLN A 30 -8.93 2.19 6.80
N ILE A 31 -7.76 1.69 7.19
CA ILE A 31 -7.15 0.43 6.77
C ILE A 31 -6.58 -0.30 7.99
N ILE A 32 -6.22 -1.58 7.80
CA ILE A 32 -5.58 -2.37 8.84
C ILE A 32 -4.06 -2.18 8.75
N VAL A 33 -3.40 -2.02 9.90
CA VAL A 33 -1.94 -2.08 9.99
C VAL A 33 -1.51 -3.15 10.98
N ARG A 34 -0.38 -3.80 10.69
CA ARG A 34 0.29 -4.70 11.62
C ARG A 34 1.79 -4.58 11.49
N GLN A 35 2.46 -4.33 12.61
CA GLN A 35 3.91 -4.45 12.69
C GLN A 35 4.30 -5.84 13.20
N THR A 36 5.26 -6.48 12.52
CA THR A 36 5.84 -7.76 12.91
C THR A 36 7.35 -7.71 12.73
N GLY A 37 8.10 -7.54 13.82
CA GLY A 37 9.54 -7.32 13.74
C GLY A 37 9.86 -6.08 12.88
N ASP A 38 10.68 -6.30 11.86
CA ASP A 38 11.22 -5.27 10.96
C ASP A 38 10.27 -4.96 9.77
N TYR A 39 9.00 -5.36 9.86
CA TYR A 39 8.01 -5.23 8.80
C TYR A 39 6.77 -4.49 9.30
N LEU A 40 6.34 -3.48 8.56
CA LEU A 40 5.06 -2.79 8.73
C LEU A 40 4.15 -3.14 7.55
N HIS A 41 3.09 -3.90 7.81
CA HIS A 41 2.12 -4.32 6.82
C HIS A 41 0.89 -3.44 6.89
N LEU A 42 0.52 -2.83 5.77
CA LEU A 42 -0.68 -2.02 5.58
C LEU A 42 -1.60 -2.74 4.61
N VAL A 43 -2.85 -2.97 5.01
CA VAL A 43 -3.81 -3.79 4.25
C VAL A 43 -5.08 -3.00 3.99
N GLN A 44 -5.33 -2.71 2.72
CA GLN A 44 -6.54 -2.06 2.24
C GLN A 44 -7.46 -3.09 1.62
N MET A 45 -8.68 -3.19 2.15
CA MET A 45 -9.72 -4.10 1.68
C MET A 45 -10.87 -3.29 1.08
N PHE A 46 -11.29 -3.65 -0.11
CA PHE A 46 -12.42 -3.00 -0.79
C PHE A 46 -13.65 -3.89 -0.73
N THR A 47 -14.83 -3.28 -0.59
CA THR A 47 -16.12 -4.00 -0.51
C THR A 47 -16.45 -4.80 -1.78
N VAL A 48 -15.79 -4.48 -2.90
CA VAL A 48 -15.98 -5.13 -4.20
C VAL A 48 -14.92 -6.20 -4.52
N GLY A 49 -14.09 -6.57 -3.53
CA GLY A 49 -13.15 -7.69 -3.66
C GLY A 49 -11.66 -7.35 -3.71
N PRO A 50 -11.20 -6.24 -4.33
CA PRO A 50 -9.78 -5.89 -4.35
C PRO A 50 -9.15 -5.88 -2.96
N LEU A 51 -7.92 -6.39 -2.90
CA LEU A 51 -7.09 -6.41 -1.70
C LEU A 51 -5.71 -5.87 -2.07
N TYR A 52 -5.36 -4.73 -1.48
CA TYR A 52 -4.04 -4.14 -1.66
C TYR A 52 -3.25 -4.25 -0.37
N THR A 53 -1.96 -4.57 -0.51
CA THR A 53 -1.04 -4.63 0.61
C THR A 53 0.18 -3.79 0.32
N THR A 54 0.60 -2.98 1.28
CA THR A 54 1.90 -2.33 1.27
C THR A 54 2.70 -2.84 2.46
N THR A 55 3.90 -3.36 2.20
CA THR A 55 4.85 -3.72 3.26
C THR A 55 6.02 -2.78 3.22
N VAL A 56 6.24 -2.05 4.31
CA VAL A 56 7.48 -1.31 4.55
C VAL A 56 8.42 -2.23 5.31
N ILE A 57 9.66 -2.33 4.83
CA ILE A 57 10.71 -3.17 5.40
C ILE A 57 11.73 -2.21 6.01
N ASP A 58 12.15 -2.45 7.26
CA ASP A 58 13.25 -1.73 7.92
C ASP A 58 14.60 -2.10 7.29
N ARG A 59 14.75 -1.66 6.05
CA ARG A 59 15.94 -1.77 5.23
C ARG A 59 16.07 -0.47 4.47
N GLU A 60 17.07 0.31 4.85
CA GLU A 60 17.37 1.55 4.18
C GLU A 60 17.68 1.31 2.69
N THR A 61 17.11 2.13 1.82
CA THR A 61 17.40 2.15 0.39
C THR A 61 18.33 3.32 0.06
N ARG A 62 17.79 4.56 0.02
CA ARG A 62 18.54 5.78 -0.28
C ARG A 62 17.99 6.98 0.47
N ASP A 63 18.87 7.88 0.89
CA ASP A 63 18.52 9.15 1.55
C ASP A 63 17.60 8.95 2.78
N GLY A 64 17.86 7.91 3.59
CA GLY A 64 17.05 7.60 4.78
C GLY A 64 15.64 7.04 4.47
N ARG A 65 15.38 6.60 3.23
CA ARG A 65 14.13 5.94 2.85
C ARG A 65 14.19 4.44 3.14
N PHE A 66 13.03 3.85 3.37
CA PHE A 66 12.86 2.43 3.62
C PHE A 66 12.40 1.70 2.36
N MET A 67 12.76 0.43 2.23
CA MET A 67 12.24 -0.41 1.16
C MET A 67 10.73 -0.61 1.32
N ALA A 68 9.99 -0.45 0.22
CA ALA A 68 8.55 -0.71 0.18
C ALA A 68 8.18 -1.69 -0.92
N VAL A 69 7.21 -2.55 -0.62
CA VAL A 69 6.63 -3.50 -1.57
C VAL A 69 5.12 -3.33 -1.55
N HIS A 70 4.54 -2.96 -2.69
CA HIS A 70 3.10 -2.85 -2.86
C HIS A 70 2.60 -3.99 -3.74
N ALA A 71 1.51 -4.65 -3.35
CA ALA A 71 0.88 -5.70 -4.14
C ALA A 71 -0.61 -5.39 -4.31
N ARG A 72 -1.11 -5.70 -5.52
CA ARG A 72 -2.51 -5.58 -5.89
C ARG A 72 -3.05 -6.98 -6.19
N HIS A 73 -4.12 -7.35 -5.49
CA HIS A 73 -4.91 -8.53 -5.79
C HIS A 73 -6.31 -8.09 -6.20
N GLU A 74 -6.62 -8.26 -7.49
CA GLU A 74 -7.89 -7.85 -8.07
C GLU A 74 -8.45 -9.01 -8.89
N TYR A 75 -9.76 -9.23 -8.77
CA TYR A 75 -10.49 -10.14 -9.63
C TYR A 75 -11.73 -9.44 -10.14
N THR A 76 -11.96 -9.55 -11.45
CA THR A 76 -13.12 -9.02 -12.14
C THR A 76 -13.56 -10.06 -13.17
N ASP A 77 -14.87 -10.33 -13.27
CA ASP A 77 -15.41 -11.33 -14.23
C ASP A 77 -15.16 -10.93 -15.69
N THR A 78 -15.06 -9.62 -15.95
CA THR A 78 -14.70 -9.04 -17.24
C THR A 78 -13.43 -8.21 -17.10
N GLN A 79 -12.67 -8.06 -18.20
CA GLN A 79 -11.50 -7.20 -18.19
C GLN A 79 -11.93 -5.73 -18.12
N LEU A 80 -11.59 -5.07 -17.00
CA LEU A 80 -11.81 -3.64 -16.81
C LEU A 80 -10.50 -2.89 -16.98
N VAL A 81 -10.54 -1.75 -17.69
CA VAL A 81 -9.36 -0.89 -17.85
C VAL A 81 -8.91 -0.40 -16.47
N GLY A 82 -7.61 -0.54 -16.19
CA GLY A 82 -7.01 -0.14 -14.91
C GLY A 82 -7.05 -1.22 -13.82
N PHE A 83 -7.83 -2.29 -14.03
CA PHE A 83 -7.82 -3.46 -13.15
C PHE A 83 -6.92 -4.55 -13.71
N THR A 84 -6.32 -5.28 -12.79
CA THR A 84 -5.32 -6.28 -13.10
C THR A 84 -5.88 -7.60 -12.59
N SER A 85 -6.61 -8.32 -13.45
CA SER A 85 -7.16 -9.65 -13.13
C SER A 85 -6.06 -10.72 -12.92
N ARG A 86 -4.86 -10.29 -12.52
CA ARG A 86 -3.64 -11.03 -12.24
C ARG A 86 -2.95 -10.33 -11.06
N PRO A 87 -2.45 -11.07 -10.06
CA PRO A 87 -1.69 -10.46 -8.98
C PRO A 87 -0.48 -9.68 -9.50
N GLU A 88 -0.30 -8.47 -8.99
CA GLU A 88 0.85 -7.61 -9.32
C GLU A 88 1.64 -7.22 -8.08
N GLN A 89 2.93 -6.98 -8.28
CA GLN A 89 3.85 -6.58 -7.23
C GLN A 89 4.77 -5.46 -7.73
N TYR A 90 4.89 -4.41 -6.93
CA TYR A 90 5.62 -3.20 -7.20
C TYR A 90 6.63 -2.96 -6.09
N TYR A 91 7.85 -2.58 -6.46
CA TYR A 91 8.94 -2.31 -5.54
C TYR A 91 9.24 -0.82 -5.57
N GLY A 92 9.47 -0.21 -4.42
CA GLY A 92 9.75 1.21 -4.31
C GLY A 92 10.36 1.57 -2.96
N ASP A 93 10.30 2.87 -2.65
CA ASP A 93 10.81 3.45 -1.43
C ASP A 93 9.67 4.07 -0.62
N CYS A 94 9.79 4.08 0.70
CA CYS A 94 8.91 4.76 1.64
C CYS A 94 9.71 5.80 2.43
N ALA A 95 9.12 6.97 2.63
CA ALA A 95 9.68 8.03 3.46
C ALA A 95 8.66 8.44 4.53
N VAL A 96 9.13 8.87 5.68
CA VAL A 96 8.31 9.53 6.69
C VAL A 96 8.27 11.02 6.33
N GLU A 97 7.07 11.54 6.05
CA GLU A 97 6.84 12.96 5.79
C GLU A 97 6.45 13.67 7.11
N PRO A 98 6.90 14.93 7.32
CA PRO A 98 6.55 15.73 8.50
C PRO A 98 5.10 16.25 8.49
#